data_AF-A0A5C8BAV4-F1
#
_entry.id   AF-A0A5C8BAV4-F1
#
_cell.length_a   1.000
_cell.length_b   1.000
_cell.length_c   1.000
_cell.angle_alpha   90.00
_cell.angle_beta   90.00
_cell.angle_gamma   90.00
#
_symmetry.space_group_name_H-M   'P 1'
#
loop_
_entity.id
_entity.type
_entity.pdbx_description
1 polymer ?
#
loop_
_entity_poly.entity_id
_entity_poly.type
_entity_poly.pdbx_seq_one_letter_code
_entity_poly.pdbx_strand_id
1 'polypeptide(L)' 'MASMVSAIGLSLAFSTSAFAQNPIVIKFSHVVAADTPKGKAAERFKELAEKNTKGRVKVELYPN' A
#
# COMPACT_ATOMS: atom_id res chain seq x y z
N MET A 1 47.94 -15.69 9.56
CA MET A 1 46.56 -16.23 9.52
C MET A 1 45.58 -15.40 10.38
N ALA A 2 45.68 -14.07 10.40
CA ALA A 2 44.79 -13.23 11.23
C ALA A 2 44.28 -11.94 10.56
N SER A 3 44.73 -11.58 9.35
CA SER A 3 44.37 -10.29 8.74
C SER A 3 43.30 -10.37 7.63
N MET A 4 42.85 -11.58 7.26
CA MET A 4 41.91 -11.80 6.13
C MET A 4 40.44 -11.91 6.54
N VAL A 5 40.14 -11.95 7.85
CA VAL A 5 38.76 -12.08 8.36
C VAL A 5 38.09 -10.72 8.55
N SER A 6 38.85 -9.61 8.61
CA SER A 6 38.31 -8.27 8.86
C SER A 6 37.64 -7.62 7.64
N ALA A 7 37.84 -8.13 6.42
CA ALA A 7 37.28 -7.53 5.19
C ALA A 7 35.86 -8.04 4.85
N ILE A 8 35.38 -9.11 5.50
CA ILE A 8 34.05 -9.69 5.26
C ILE A 8 32.99 -9.03 6.18
N GLY A 9 33.41 -8.38 7.27
CA GLY A 9 32.51 -7.77 8.24
C GLY A 9 31.86 -6.44 7.81
N LEU A 10 32.39 -5.78 6.76
CA LEU A 10 31.94 -4.43 6.37
C LEU A 10 30.87 -4.41 5.27
N SER A 11 30.59 -5.55 4.62
CA SER A 11 29.64 -5.65 3.50
C SER A 11 28.18 -5.86 3.92
N LEU A 12 27.89 -6.14 5.20
CA LEU A 12 26.53 -6.33 5.72
C LEU A 12 25.83 -5.03 6.15
N ALA A 13 26.55 -3.90 6.17
CA ALA A 13 26.00 -2.61 6.61
C ALA A 13 25.10 -1.91 5.56
N PHE A 14 25.00 -2.44 4.34
CA PHE A 14 24.16 -1.89 3.28
C PHE A 14 22.75 -2.52 3.21
N SER A 15 22.20 -2.93 4.34
CA SER A 15 20.77 -3.24 4.42
C SER A 15 19.98 -1.93 4.37
N THR A 16 19.90 -1.35 3.17
CA THR A 16 19.12 -0.15 2.89
C THR A 16 17.70 -0.40 3.37
N SER A 17 17.29 0.42 4.33
CA SER A 17 15.93 0.62 4.80
C SER A 17 14.90 0.23 3.74
N ALA A 18 14.16 -0.86 4.02
CA ALA A 18 12.95 -1.18 3.29
C ALA A 18 12.00 0.01 3.47
N PHE A 19 11.83 0.82 2.42
CA PHE A 19 10.79 1.85 2.40
C PHE A 19 9.46 1.14 2.61
N ALA A 20 8.82 1.40 3.76
CA ALA A 20 7.43 1.07 3.94
C ALA A 20 6.68 1.64 2.73
N GLN A 21 6.18 0.78 1.85
CA GLN A 21 5.33 1.22 0.76
C GLN A 21 4.10 1.82 1.42
N ASN A 22 4.03 3.16 1.48
CA ASN A 22 2.85 3.85 1.96
C ASN A 22 1.63 3.29 1.21
N PRO A 23 0.52 3.05 1.91
CA PRO A 23 -0.68 2.49 1.29
C PRO A 23 -1.10 3.37 0.11
N ILE A 24 -1.35 2.73 -1.03
CA ILE A 24 -1.77 3.38 -2.27
C ILE A 24 -3.20 3.86 -2.07
N VAL A 25 -3.40 5.17 -2.03
CA VAL A 25 -4.73 5.77 -1.83
C VAL A 25 -5.37 6.07 -3.17
N ILE A 26 -6.45 5.36 -3.51
CA ILE A 26 -7.27 5.62 -4.69
C ILE A 26 -8.42 6.54 -4.26
N LYS A 27 -8.41 7.78 -4.75
CA LYS A 27 -9.45 8.77 -4.47
C LYS A 27 -10.51 8.73 -5.57
N PHE A 28 -11.71 8.27 -5.24
CA PHE A 28 -12.85 8.32 -6.13
C PHE A 28 -13.55 9.66 -5.97
N SER A 29 -13.28 10.57 -6.90
CA SER A 29 -14.03 11.81 -7.04
C SER A 29 -15.33 11.53 -7.81
N HIS A 30 -16.46 12.08 -7.35
CA HIS A 30 -17.78 11.97 -7.99
C HIS A 30 -18.48 10.61 -7.86
N VAL A 31 -18.57 10.09 -6.63
CA VAL A 31 -19.50 9.00 -6.34
C VAL A 31 -20.84 9.62 -5.92
N VAL A 32 -21.92 9.25 -6.60
CA VAL A 32 -23.28 9.68 -6.21
C VAL A 32 -23.64 8.98 -4.88
N ALA A 33 -24.60 9.52 -4.12
CA ALA A 33 -25.02 9.01 -2.80
C ALA A 33 -24.91 7.48 -2.65
N ALA A 34 -24.49 7.02 -1.47
CA ALA A 34 -24.18 5.62 -1.17
C ALA A 34 -25.26 4.62 -1.62
N ASP A 35 -26.53 5.05 -1.64
CA ASP A 35 -27.67 4.19 -2.00
C ASP A 35 -27.87 3.99 -3.52
N THR A 36 -27.18 4.77 -4.36
CA THR A 36 -27.23 4.63 -5.82
C THR A 36 -26.47 3.38 -6.28
N PRO A 37 -26.81 2.81 -7.46
CA PRO A 37 -26.05 1.68 -8.01
C PRO A 37 -24.55 1.95 -8.13
N LYS A 38 -24.18 3.22 -8.37
CA LYS A 38 -22.79 3.67 -8.45
C LYS A 38 -22.12 3.76 -7.06
N GLY A 39 -22.84 4.24 -6.05
CA GLY A 39 -22.39 4.26 -4.65
C GLY A 39 -22.12 2.86 -4.11
N LYS A 40 -23.09 1.96 -4.28
CA LYS A 40 -22.97 0.54 -3.91
C LYS A 40 -21.81 -0.14 -4.62
N ALA A 41 -21.63 0.10 -5.93
CA ALA A 41 -20.50 -0.46 -6.67
C ALA A 41 -19.14 0.05 -6.15
N ALA A 42 -19.04 1.34 -5.82
CA ALA A 42 -17.82 1.93 -5.30
C ALA A 42 -17.48 1.41 -3.90
N GLU A 43 -18.47 1.19 -3.05
CA GLU A 43 -18.29 0.61 -1.71
C GLU A 43 -17.79 -0.85 -1.79
N ARG A 44 -18.37 -1.64 -2.69
CA ARG A 44 -17.90 -3.02 -2.96
C ARG A 44 -16.50 -3.05 -3.57
N PHE A 45 -16.16 -2.08 -4.41
CA PHE A 45 -14.79 -1.94 -4.93
C PHE A 45 -13.79 -1.65 -3.82
N LYS A 46 -14.12 -0.77 -2.86
CA LYS A 46 -13.29 -0.50 -1.69
C LYS A 46 -13.01 -1.78 -0.90
N GLU A 47 -14.05 -2.53 -0.55
CA GLU A 47 -13.92 -3.80 0.19
C GLU A 47 -13.02 -4.80 -0.54
N LEU A 48 -13.25 -4.99 -1.84
CA LEU A 48 -12.48 -5.93 -2.65
C LEU A 48 -11.04 -5.47 -2.85
N ALA A 49 -10.80 -4.18 -3.04
CA ALA A 49 -9.46 -3.63 -3.20
C ALA A 49 -8.64 -3.81 -1.92
N GLU A 50 -9.21 -3.49 -0.75
CA GLU A 50 -8.54 -3.67 0.55
C GLU A 50 -8.26 -5.15 0.82
N LYS A 51 -9.23 -6.04 0.56
CA LYS A 51 -9.10 -7.49 0.74
C LYS A 51 -8.03 -8.11 -0.18
N ASN A 52 -8.09 -7.84 -1.48
CA ASN A 52 -7.20 -8.47 -2.45
C ASN A 52 -5.76 -7.92 -2.37
N THR A 53 -5.61 -6.68 -1.89
CA THR A 53 -4.28 -6.04 -1.81
C THR A 53 -3.65 -6.18 -0.43
N LYS A 54 -4.29 -6.92 0.50
CA LYS A 54 -3.86 -7.11 1.88
C LYS A 54 -3.65 -5.77 2.60
N GLY A 55 -4.56 -4.83 2.41
CA GLY A 55 -4.49 -3.49 3.01
C GLY A 55 -3.44 -2.55 2.39
N ARG A 56 -2.77 -2.94 1.30
CA ARG A 56 -1.83 -2.06 0.59
C ARG A 56 -2.52 -0.98 -0.23
N VAL A 57 -3.78 -1.18 -0.61
CA VAL A 57 -4.58 -0.20 -1.34
C VAL A 57 -5.74 0.22 -0.45
N LYS A 58 -5.88 1.53 -0.25
CA LYS A 58 -6.99 2.16 0.45
C LYS A 58 -7.83 2.94 -0.55
N VAL A 59 -9.14 2.73 -0.54
CA VAL A 59 -10.04 3.44 -1.44
C VAL A 59 -10.85 4.46 -0.63
N GLU A 60 -10.75 5.72 -1.02
CA GLU A 60 -11.49 6.82 -0.40
C GLU A 60 -12.55 7.33 -1.38
N LEU A 61 -13.81 7.24 -0.97
CA LEU A 61 -14.96 7.70 -1.74
C LEU A 61 -15.34 9.09 -1.25
N TYR A 62 -15.39 10.05 -2.16
CA TYR A 62 -15.86 11.40 -1.87
C TYR A 62 -17.22 11.60 -2.58
N PRO A 63 -18.32 11.59 -1.81
CA PRO A 63 -19.62 11.93 -2.35
C PRO A 63 -19.71 13.43 -2.68
N ASN A 64 -20.59 13.78 -3.62
CA ASN A 64 -21.04 15.16 -3.83
C ASN A 64 -22.26 15.47 -2.98
#